data_AF-A0A1G2RTI5-F1
#
_entry.id   AF-A0A1G2RTI5-F1
#
_cell.length_a   1.000
_cell.length_b   1.000
_cell.length_c   1.000
_cell.angle_alpha   90.00
_cell.angle_beta   90.00
_cell.angle_gamma   90.00
#
_symmetry.space_group_name_H-M   'P 1'
#
loop_
_entity.id
_entity.type
_entity.pdbx_description
1 polymer ?
#
loop_
_entity_poly.entity_id
_entity_poly.type
_entity_poly.pdbx_seq_one_letter_code
_entity_poly.pdbx_strand_id
1 'polypeptide(L)'
;MRLEKEYKQLIVLIDSSGGRKKDSKNGGGSAFWAAYLYDPFNKEKISKLSLELPSEKRFEIDILLQKSPILPIRCGAVFSDKRGPNNIFYEGLIDVLQSCLYLVKKYSWNLNLIIMGDCKRVFDEIKVNQPAPGSQSFYDTFKGIEREYTNLNSRVEYRWCQREEWKEYQRIDRIAKDFKNKIMNTWKEEEK
;
A
#
# COMPACT_ATOMS: atom_id res chain seq x y z
N MET A 1 18.46 25.50 4.64
CA MET A 1 18.32 24.77 3.37
C MET A 1 19.25 23.56 3.38
N ARG A 2 18.77 22.39 3.82
CA ARG A 2 19.54 21.15 3.71
C ARG A 2 19.12 20.46 2.42
N LEU A 3 20.11 20.28 1.56
CA LEU A 3 20.13 19.67 0.23
C LEU A 3 18.96 18.72 -0.08
N GLU A 4 18.34 18.92 -1.23
CA GLU A 4 17.54 17.97 -2.02
C GLU A 4 18.35 16.71 -2.38
N LYS A 5 18.93 16.04 -1.39
CA LYS A 5 19.70 14.81 -1.56
C LYS A 5 18.75 13.69 -1.93
N GLU A 6 18.82 13.23 -3.17
CA GLU A 6 18.69 11.83 -3.64
C GLU A 6 17.85 10.87 -2.78
N TYR A 7 16.61 11.22 -2.46
CA TYR A 7 15.70 10.29 -1.80
C TYR A 7 15.22 9.24 -2.80
N LYS A 8 15.46 7.97 -2.48
CA LYS A 8 14.71 6.87 -3.07
C LYS A 8 13.29 6.90 -2.52
N GLN A 9 12.38 6.37 -3.31
CA GLN A 9 10.99 6.22 -2.94
C GLN A 9 10.67 4.74 -2.82
N LEU A 10 10.00 4.35 -1.74
CA LEU A 10 9.35 3.05 -1.63
C LEU A 10 7.87 3.29 -1.87
N ILE A 11 7.40 2.93 -3.06
CA ILE A 11 6.00 3.08 -3.45
C ILE A 11 5.28 1.78 -3.08
N VAL A 12 4.27 1.86 -2.24
CA VAL A 12 3.42 0.71 -1.89
C VAL A 12 2.03 0.96 -2.43
N LEU A 13 1.51 0.01 -3.18
CA LEU A 13 0.14 -0.01 -3.65
C LEU A 13 -0.60 -1.09 -2.87
N ILE A 14 -1.67 -0.72 -2.16
CA ILE A 14 -2.52 -1.62 -1.39
C ILE A 14 -3.97 -1.54 -1.87
N ASP A 15 -4.57 -2.68 -2.18
CA ASP A 15 -5.98 -2.80 -2.56
C ASP A 15 -6.70 -3.72 -1.58
N SER A 16 -7.87 -3.29 -1.10
CA SER A 16 -8.77 -4.16 -0.34
C SER A 16 -9.88 -4.74 -1.21
N SER A 17 -9.91 -6.06 -1.35
CA SER A 17 -11.01 -6.76 -2.01
C SER A 17 -12.02 -7.25 -0.95
N GLY A 18 -12.98 -6.38 -0.60
CA GLY A 18 -13.84 -6.64 0.56
C GLY A 18 -15.05 -5.74 0.67
N GLY A 19 -16.06 -5.96 -0.18
CA GLY A 19 -17.42 -5.48 0.08
C GLY A 19 -17.94 -4.43 -0.90
N ARG A 20 -18.11 -4.79 -2.17
CA ARG A 20 -19.15 -4.10 -2.96
C ARG A 20 -20.51 -4.46 -2.37
N LYS A 21 -21.13 -3.44 -1.77
CA LYS A 21 -22.58 -3.23 -1.58
C LYS A 21 -23.29 -4.05 -0.48
N LYS A 22 -23.64 -3.29 0.55
CA LYS A 22 -24.86 -3.34 1.39
C LYS A 22 -25.04 -4.38 2.48
N ASP A 23 -24.72 -5.66 2.35
CA ASP A 23 -25.21 -6.61 3.36
C ASP A 23 -24.19 -7.64 3.82
N SER A 24 -23.36 -7.27 4.80
CA SER A 24 -23.02 -8.17 5.90
C SER A 24 -22.07 -7.50 6.89
N LYS A 25 -22.45 -7.52 8.17
CA LYS A 25 -21.53 -7.22 9.28
C LYS A 25 -20.39 -8.26 9.40
N ASN A 26 -20.52 -9.39 8.68
CA ASN A 26 -19.57 -10.50 8.60
C ASN A 26 -19.43 -10.94 7.14
N GLY A 27 -18.34 -10.56 6.48
CA GLY A 27 -18.09 -10.97 5.11
C GLY A 27 -16.59 -10.92 4.84
N GLY A 28 -16.05 -12.03 4.34
CA GLY A 28 -14.61 -12.14 4.16
C GLY A 28 -14.04 -11.07 3.25
N GLY A 29 -12.94 -10.45 3.68
CA GLY A 29 -12.18 -9.48 2.90
C GLY A 29 -10.74 -9.95 2.71
N SER A 30 -10.06 -9.33 1.77
CA SER A 30 -8.61 -9.40 1.68
C SER A 30 -8.04 -8.00 1.46
N ALA A 31 -6.78 -7.82 1.87
CA ALA A 31 -5.94 -6.72 1.43
C ALA A 31 -4.73 -7.34 0.72
N PHE A 32 -4.46 -6.93 -0.50
CA PHE A 32 -3.26 -7.30 -1.24
C PHE A 32 -2.41 -6.05 -1.46
N TRP A 33 -1.09 -6.19 -1.34
CA TRP A 33 -0.19 -5.08 -1.53
C TRP A 33 1.08 -5.47 -2.27
N ALA A 34 1.66 -4.49 -2.96
CA ALA A 34 2.91 -4.61 -3.68
C ALA A 34 3.78 -3.37 -3.44
N ALA A 35 5.06 -3.59 -3.14
CA ALA A 35 6.04 -2.56 -2.81
C ALA A 35 7.10 -2.47 -3.93
N TYR A 36 7.40 -1.26 -4.38
CA TYR A 36 8.30 -0.94 -5.47
C TYR A 36 9.38 0.01 -4.99
N LEU A 37 10.66 -0.35 -5.17
CA LEU A 37 11.76 0.56 -4.92
C LEU A 37 12.02 1.40 -6.18
N TYR A 38 11.89 2.70 -6.03
CA TYR A 38 12.02 3.67 -7.11
C TYR A 38 13.10 4.71 -6.81
N ASP A 39 13.89 5.04 -7.81
CA ASP A 39 14.93 6.05 -7.72
C ASP A 39 14.64 7.14 -8.76
N PRO A 40 14.08 8.31 -8.36
CA PRO A 40 13.67 9.37 -9.27
C PRO A 40 14.84 10.14 -9.91
N PHE A 41 16.08 9.79 -9.55
CA PHE A 41 17.30 10.37 -10.10
C PHE A 41 18.06 9.43 -11.04
N ASN A 42 17.69 8.15 -11.07
CA ASN A 42 18.30 7.18 -11.98
C ASN A 42 17.75 7.35 -13.40
N LYS A 43 18.38 8.22 -14.19
CA LYS A 43 17.99 8.55 -15.57
C LYS A 43 17.95 7.34 -16.52
N GLU A 44 18.62 6.24 -16.20
CA GLU A 44 18.60 5.01 -17.01
C GLU A 44 17.30 4.20 -16.82
N LYS A 45 16.62 4.40 -15.68
CA LYS A 45 15.40 3.66 -15.30
C LYS A 45 14.10 4.47 -15.43
N ILE A 46 14.23 5.77 -15.70
CA ILE A 46 13.11 6.71 -15.78
C ILE A 46 12.73 6.92 -17.24
N SER A 47 11.44 6.86 -17.54
CA SER A 47 10.97 7.10 -18.90
C SER A 47 11.18 8.56 -19.34
N LYS A 48 11.21 8.79 -20.66
CA LYS A 48 11.30 10.16 -21.20
C LYS A 48 10.15 11.05 -20.73
N LEU A 49 8.93 10.52 -20.63
CA LEU A 49 7.75 11.27 -20.17
C LEU A 49 7.88 11.65 -18.69
N SER A 50 8.40 10.75 -17.85
CA SER A 50 8.64 11.04 -16.43
C SER A 50 9.65 12.17 -16.22
N LEU A 51 10.60 12.38 -17.13
CA LEU A 51 11.59 13.45 -17.01
C LEU A 51 10.97 14.86 -17.12
N GLU A 52 9.77 14.98 -17.68
CA GLU A 52 8.99 16.23 -17.74
C GLU A 52 8.33 16.57 -16.40
N LEU A 53 8.28 15.62 -15.45
CA LEU A 53 7.69 15.80 -14.13
C LEU A 53 8.75 16.15 -13.06
N PRO A 54 8.35 16.86 -11.99
CA PRO A 54 9.13 16.98 -10.77
C PRO A 54 9.56 15.62 -10.23
N SER A 55 10.75 15.52 -9.65
CA SER A 55 11.38 14.26 -9.19
C SER A 55 10.44 13.40 -8.33
N GLU A 56 9.70 14.05 -7.45
CA GLU A 56 8.78 13.47 -6.48
C GLU A 56 7.49 12.93 -7.10
N LYS A 57 7.23 13.22 -8.38
CA LYS A 57 6.05 12.80 -9.16
C LYS A 57 6.35 11.80 -10.26
N ARG A 58 7.62 11.54 -10.57
CA ARG A 58 8.03 10.71 -11.71
C ARG A 58 7.53 9.26 -11.66
N PHE A 59 7.37 8.72 -10.45
CA PHE A 59 6.82 7.38 -10.25
C PHE A 59 5.38 7.21 -10.75
N GLU A 60 4.60 8.30 -10.85
CA GLU A 60 3.23 8.28 -11.38
C GLU A 60 3.22 7.78 -12.82
N ILE A 61 4.25 8.14 -13.59
CA ILE A 61 4.42 7.64 -14.95
C ILE A 61 5.08 6.26 -14.92
N ASP A 62 6.26 6.09 -14.31
CA ASP A 62 7.04 4.85 -14.46
C ASP A 62 6.48 3.62 -13.74
N ILE A 63 5.71 3.80 -12.66
CA ILE A 63 5.11 2.71 -11.89
C ILE A 63 3.60 2.68 -12.09
N LEU A 64 2.91 3.83 -12.00
CA LEU A 64 1.44 3.81 -11.99
C LEU A 64 0.81 3.75 -13.39
N LEU A 65 1.36 4.45 -14.39
CA LEU A 65 0.79 4.58 -15.74
C LEU A 65 1.51 3.76 -16.82
N GLN A 66 2.83 3.67 -16.76
CA GLN A 66 3.66 3.00 -17.76
C GLN A 66 4.18 1.67 -17.24
N LYS A 67 4.10 0.65 -18.10
CA LYS A 67 4.80 -0.63 -17.93
C LYS A 67 6.30 -0.42 -18.19
N SER A 68 7.01 0.22 -17.28
CA SER A 68 8.40 -0.17 -17.08
C SER A 68 8.40 -1.47 -16.26
N PRO A 69 9.33 -2.41 -16.48
CA PRO A 69 9.41 -3.66 -15.74
C PRO A 69 9.96 -3.42 -14.32
N ILE A 70 9.37 -2.48 -13.59
CA ILE A 70 9.65 -2.30 -12.17
C ILE A 70 8.87 -3.39 -11.46
N LEU A 71 9.56 -4.51 -11.25
CA LEU A 71 9.00 -5.60 -10.47
C LEU A 71 8.87 -5.14 -9.02
N PRO A 72 7.77 -5.53 -8.34
CA PRO A 72 7.68 -5.30 -6.92
C PRO A 72 8.81 -6.05 -6.22
N ILE A 73 9.50 -5.36 -5.31
CA ILE A 73 10.56 -5.94 -4.48
C ILE A 73 9.97 -6.81 -3.36
N ARG A 74 8.70 -6.60 -3.05
CA ARG A 74 7.94 -7.38 -2.06
C ARG A 74 6.45 -7.25 -2.34
N CYS A 75 5.69 -8.29 -2.04
CA CYS A 75 4.24 -8.27 -1.99
C CYS A 75 3.75 -9.06 -0.78
N GLY A 76 2.49 -8.87 -0.44
CA GLY A 76 1.84 -9.60 0.65
C GLY A 76 0.33 -9.53 0.52
N ALA A 77 -0.33 -10.38 1.29
CA ALA A 77 -1.77 -10.46 1.33
C ALA A 77 -2.24 -10.82 2.74
N VAL A 78 -3.26 -10.12 3.20
CA VAL A 78 -4.01 -10.45 4.42
C VAL A 78 -5.41 -10.88 3.99
N PHE A 79 -5.94 -11.91 4.61
CA PHE A 79 -7.32 -12.36 4.42
C PHE A 79 -7.97 -12.61 5.77
N SER A 80 -9.24 -12.25 5.90
CA SER A 80 -10.06 -12.65 7.03
C SER A 80 -11.51 -12.79 6.59
N ASP A 81 -12.14 -13.89 7.01
CA ASP A 81 -13.56 -14.21 6.85
C ASP A 81 -14.46 -13.50 7.87
N LYS A 82 -13.89 -13.07 8.99
CA LYS A 82 -14.60 -12.52 10.15
C LYS A 82 -14.48 -11.01 10.31
N ARG A 83 -13.52 -10.37 9.62
CA ARG A 83 -13.21 -8.95 9.79
C ARG A 83 -13.78 -8.12 8.65
N GLY A 84 -14.24 -6.92 8.98
CA GLY A 84 -14.72 -5.97 7.99
C GLY A 84 -13.60 -5.33 7.15
N PRO A 85 -13.94 -4.64 6.04
CA PRO A 85 -12.95 -4.08 5.11
C PRO A 85 -11.94 -3.14 5.73
N ASN A 86 -12.37 -2.25 6.64
CA ASN A 86 -11.48 -1.27 7.25
C ASN A 86 -10.42 -1.96 8.13
N ASN A 87 -10.81 -2.97 8.91
CA ASN A 87 -9.90 -3.70 9.78
C ASN A 87 -8.88 -4.50 8.96
N ILE A 88 -9.34 -5.15 7.89
CA ILE A 88 -8.47 -5.87 6.96
C ILE A 88 -7.51 -4.91 6.24
N PHE A 89 -7.97 -3.70 5.91
CA PHE A 89 -7.10 -2.68 5.33
C PHE A 89 -6.04 -2.21 6.34
N TYR A 90 -6.40 -1.97 7.60
CA TYR A 90 -5.42 -1.66 8.65
C TYR A 90 -4.41 -2.80 8.85
N GLU A 91 -4.85 -4.06 8.84
CA GLU A 91 -3.92 -5.20 8.90
C GLU A 91 -2.99 -5.25 7.70
N GLY A 92 -3.50 -4.96 6.50
CA GLY A 92 -2.67 -4.81 5.32
C GLY A 92 -1.63 -3.69 5.49
N LEU A 93 -2.01 -2.54 6.08
CA LEU A 93 -1.06 -1.47 6.41
C LEU A 93 -0.02 -1.92 7.44
N ILE A 94 -0.43 -2.64 8.49
CA ILE A 94 0.48 -3.19 9.50
C ILE A 94 1.48 -4.16 8.85
N ASP A 95 0.99 -5.09 8.03
CA ASP A 95 1.81 -6.08 7.33
C ASP A 95 2.78 -5.39 6.35
N VAL A 96 2.33 -4.38 5.60
CA VAL A 96 3.18 -3.52 4.76
C VAL A 96 4.32 -2.90 5.56
N LEU A 97 3.99 -2.23 6.67
CA LEU A 97 4.99 -1.52 7.48
C LEU A 97 5.99 -2.49 8.12
N GLN A 98 5.53 -3.59 8.72
CA GLN A 98 6.44 -4.59 9.28
C GLN A 98 7.33 -5.20 8.19
N SER A 99 6.73 -5.52 7.04
CA SER A 99 7.42 -6.10 5.90
C SER A 99 8.43 -5.16 5.25
N CYS A 100 8.19 -3.85 5.28
CA CYS A 100 9.07 -2.88 4.62
C CYS A 100 10.11 -2.27 5.56
N LEU A 101 10.00 -2.49 6.87
CA LEU A 101 10.88 -1.88 7.87
C LEU A 101 12.36 -2.24 7.65
N TYR A 102 12.67 -3.46 7.19
CA TYR A 102 14.06 -3.85 6.89
C TYR A 102 14.67 -3.02 5.75
N LEU A 103 13.87 -2.62 4.75
CA LEU A 103 14.32 -1.77 3.64
C LEU A 103 14.62 -0.37 4.15
N VAL A 104 13.76 0.14 5.04
CA VAL A 104 14.02 1.42 5.70
C VAL A 104 15.30 1.37 6.50
N LYS A 105 15.52 0.32 7.31
CA LYS A 105 16.78 0.14 8.06
C LYS A 105 17.98 0.06 7.11
N LYS A 106 17.85 -0.66 5.99
CA LYS A 106 18.92 -0.82 4.98
C LYS A 106 19.26 0.47 4.22
N TYR A 107 18.26 1.23 3.79
CA TYR A 107 18.45 2.43 2.96
C TYR A 107 18.48 3.73 3.77
N SER A 108 18.07 3.67 5.04
CA SER A 108 18.12 4.75 6.03
C SER A 108 17.56 6.09 5.52
N TRP A 109 18.13 7.22 5.96
CA TRP A 109 17.72 8.63 5.83
C TRP A 109 17.47 9.15 4.40
N ASN A 110 17.48 8.27 3.40
CA ASN A 110 17.24 8.56 1.99
C ASN A 110 16.01 7.81 1.43
N LEU A 111 15.06 7.38 2.27
CA LEU A 111 13.86 6.67 1.80
C LEU A 111 12.57 7.36 2.23
N ASN A 112 11.76 7.74 1.23
CA ASN A 112 10.38 8.19 1.39
C ASN A 112 9.43 7.03 1.11
N LEU A 113 8.63 6.64 2.10
CA LEU A 113 7.59 5.63 1.93
C LEU A 113 6.29 6.31 1.50
N ILE A 114 5.78 5.94 0.32
CA ILE A 114 4.50 6.42 -0.21
C ILE A 114 3.55 5.23 -0.28
N ILE A 115 2.55 5.20 0.58
CA ILE A 115 1.50 4.18 0.59
C ILE A 115 0.27 4.72 -0.13
N MET A 116 -0.15 4.04 -1.18
CA MET A 116 -1.33 4.38 -1.97
C MET A 116 -2.38 3.28 -1.89
N GLY A 117 -3.65 3.66 -1.76
CA GLY A 117 -4.73 2.69 -1.63
C GLY A 117 -6.13 3.25 -1.86
N ASP A 118 -7.11 2.33 -1.86
CA ASP A 118 -8.51 2.60 -2.22
C ASP A 118 -9.42 2.85 -1.01
N CYS A 119 -8.96 2.55 0.20
CA CYS A 119 -9.76 2.74 1.41
C CYS A 119 -9.66 4.19 1.92
N LYS A 120 -10.37 5.11 1.23
CA LYS A 120 -10.41 6.54 1.59
C LYS A 120 -10.70 6.76 3.06
N ARG A 121 -11.66 6.02 3.64
CA ARG A 121 -12.04 6.13 5.04
C ARG A 121 -10.86 5.90 5.99
N VAL A 122 -10.07 4.85 5.79
CA VAL A 122 -8.91 4.58 6.65
C VAL A 122 -7.84 5.67 6.50
N PHE A 123 -7.61 6.17 5.29
CA PHE A 123 -6.69 7.30 5.11
C PHE A 123 -7.19 8.60 5.73
N ASP A 124 -8.50 8.87 5.68
CA ASP A 124 -9.10 10.00 6.37
C ASP A 124 -8.91 9.86 7.90
N GLU A 125 -9.17 8.68 8.47
CA GLU A 125 -8.93 8.36 9.90
C GLU A 125 -7.46 8.60 10.30
N ILE A 126 -6.50 8.17 9.48
CA ILE A 126 -5.06 8.40 9.69
C ILE A 126 -4.73 9.89 9.63
N LYS A 127 -5.28 10.62 8.66
CA LYS A 127 -5.00 12.04 8.45
C LYS A 127 -5.49 12.91 9.62
N VAL A 128 -6.66 12.60 10.17
CA VAL A 128 -7.23 13.35 11.31
C VAL A 128 -6.79 12.80 12.68
N ASN A 129 -5.98 11.74 12.69
CA ASN A 129 -5.57 10.99 13.88
C ASN A 129 -6.74 10.53 14.76
N GLN A 130 -7.85 10.11 14.15
CA GLN A 130 -9.06 9.69 14.86
C GLN A 130 -9.61 8.41 14.21
N PRO A 131 -9.35 7.22 14.80
CA PRO A 131 -9.89 5.97 14.28
C PRO A 131 -11.39 5.86 14.53
N ALA A 132 -12.08 5.08 13.70
CA ALA A 132 -13.47 4.73 13.95
C ALA A 132 -13.61 3.78 15.18
N PRO A 133 -14.77 3.80 15.87
CA PRO A 133 -15.09 2.80 16.88
C PRO A 133 -14.94 1.38 16.33
N GLY A 134 -14.18 0.54 17.05
CA GLY A 134 -13.87 -0.85 16.64
C GLY A 134 -12.57 -1.01 15.85
N SER A 135 -11.92 0.06 15.42
CA SER A 135 -10.62 0.04 14.73
C SER A 135 -9.44 0.44 15.64
N GLN A 136 -9.70 0.84 16.89
CA GLN A 136 -8.70 1.43 17.80
C GLN A 136 -7.44 0.57 17.96
N SER A 137 -7.60 -0.73 18.24
CA SER A 137 -6.45 -1.63 18.45
C SER A 137 -5.56 -1.75 17.21
N PHE A 138 -6.15 -1.81 16.03
CA PHE A 138 -5.42 -1.84 14.76
C PHE A 138 -4.71 -0.52 14.51
N TYR A 139 -5.42 0.59 14.73
CA TYR A 139 -4.86 1.93 14.60
C TYR A 139 -3.66 2.15 15.54
N ASP A 140 -3.77 1.75 16.80
CA ASP A 140 -2.68 1.90 17.78
C ASP A 140 -1.46 1.07 17.40
N THR A 141 -1.68 -0.16 16.93
CA THR A 141 -0.61 -1.04 16.42
C THR A 141 0.08 -0.40 15.21
N PHE A 142 -0.71 0.08 14.25
CA PHE A 142 -0.23 0.78 13.06
C PHE A 142 0.59 2.02 13.42
N LYS A 143 0.09 2.90 14.30
CA LYS A 143 0.82 4.10 14.76
C LYS A 143 2.07 3.74 15.55
N GLY A 144 2.05 2.65 16.31
CA GLY A 144 3.23 2.13 17.00
C GLY A 144 4.37 1.82 16.02
N ILE A 145 4.06 1.09 14.95
CA ILE A 145 5.04 0.75 13.91
C ILE A 145 5.46 2.00 13.11
N GLU A 146 4.54 2.89 12.77
CA GLU A 146 4.84 4.14 12.06
C GLU A 146 5.81 5.04 12.84
N ARG A 147 5.76 5.04 14.18
CA ARG A 147 6.75 5.74 15.01
C ARG A 147 8.16 5.22 14.79
N GLU A 148 8.33 3.92 14.54
CA GLU A 148 9.66 3.36 14.21
C GLU A 148 10.22 3.97 12.92
N TYR A 149 9.36 4.19 11.91
CA TYR A 149 9.76 4.86 10.67
C TYR A 149 10.18 6.30 10.91
N THR A 150 9.42 7.03 11.74
CA THR A 150 9.75 8.41 12.13
C THR A 150 11.09 8.46 12.87
N ASN A 151 11.33 7.53 13.79
CA ASN A 151 12.59 7.43 14.54
C ASN A 151 13.80 7.11 13.65
N LEU A 152 13.57 6.46 12.50
CA LEU A 152 14.59 6.19 11.48
C LEU A 152 14.78 7.36 10.49
N ASN A 153 14.15 8.51 10.75
CA ASN A 153 14.13 9.68 9.88
C ASN A 153 13.53 9.41 8.49
N SER A 154 12.65 8.42 8.37
CA SER A 154 11.89 8.16 7.15
C SER A 154 10.55 8.85 7.20
N ARG A 155 10.15 9.44 6.06
CA ARG A 155 8.83 10.01 5.88
C ARG A 155 7.87 8.95 5.38
N VAL A 156 6.70 8.86 6.00
CA VAL A 156 5.57 8.06 5.50
C VAL A 156 4.51 9.01 4.97
N GLU A 157 4.07 8.80 3.74
CA GLU A 157 3.03 9.54 3.07
C GLU A 157 1.90 8.60 2.66
N TYR A 158 0.66 8.98 2.95
CA TYR A 158 -0.53 8.23 2.56
C TYR A 158 -1.28 8.97 1.47
N ARG A 159 -1.56 8.30 0.36
CA ARG A 159 -2.32 8.86 -0.76
C ARG A 159 -3.50 7.97 -1.08
N TRP A 160 -4.70 8.55 -0.99
CA TRP A 160 -5.86 7.92 -1.60
C TRP A 160 -5.72 7.98 -3.13
N CYS A 161 -6.05 6.89 -3.81
CA CYS A 161 -6.12 6.83 -5.27
C CYS A 161 -7.41 6.14 -5.73
N GLN A 162 -7.97 6.59 -6.85
CA GLN A 162 -9.06 5.86 -7.51
C GLN A 162 -8.47 4.78 -8.41
N ARG A 163 -9.11 3.61 -8.44
CA ARG A 163 -8.58 2.42 -9.12
C ARG A 163 -8.50 2.63 -10.63
N GLU A 164 -9.41 3.43 -11.16
CA GLU A 164 -9.56 3.73 -12.58
C GLU A 164 -8.42 4.61 -13.13
N GLU A 165 -7.75 5.38 -12.25
CA GLU A 165 -6.70 6.32 -12.63
C GLU A 165 -5.38 5.62 -13.01
N TRP A 166 -5.09 4.46 -12.41
CA TRP A 166 -3.74 3.88 -12.40
C TRP A 166 -3.72 2.42 -12.86
N LYS A 167 -3.00 2.13 -13.96
CA LYS A 167 -2.95 0.78 -14.57
C LYS A 167 -2.35 -0.28 -13.65
N GLU A 168 -1.29 0.05 -12.91
CA GLU A 168 -0.69 -0.92 -11.98
C GLU A 168 -1.61 -1.20 -10.79
N TYR A 169 -2.40 -0.20 -10.36
CA TYR A 169 -3.41 -0.40 -9.34
C TYR A 169 -4.51 -1.36 -9.81
N GLN A 170 -4.98 -1.24 -11.07
CA GLN A 170 -5.94 -2.19 -11.65
C GLN A 170 -5.39 -3.62 -11.69
N ARG A 171 -4.10 -3.78 -11.97
CA ARG A 171 -3.44 -5.08 -11.93
C ARG A 171 -3.45 -5.68 -10.52
N ILE A 172 -3.14 -4.87 -9.51
CA ILE A 172 -3.16 -5.26 -8.09
C ILE A 172 -4.56 -5.64 -7.64
N ASP A 173 -5.58 -4.85 -7.98
CA ASP A 173 -7.00 -5.15 -7.70
C ASP A 173 -7.42 -6.50 -8.30
N ARG A 174 -7.04 -6.77 -9.55
CA ARG A 174 -7.32 -8.08 -10.18
C ARG A 174 -6.66 -9.22 -9.40
N ILE A 175 -5.39 -9.08 -9.02
CA ILE A 175 -4.69 -10.11 -8.23
C ILE A 175 -5.37 -10.30 -6.86
N ALA A 176 -5.78 -9.22 -6.20
CA ALA A 176 -6.47 -9.26 -4.92
C ALA A 176 -7.77 -10.06 -5.00
N LYS A 177 -8.57 -9.83 -6.05
CA LYS A 177 -9.82 -10.56 -6.34
C LYS A 177 -9.56 -12.02 -6.65
N ASP A 178 -8.60 -12.32 -7.51
CA ASP A 178 -8.25 -13.70 -7.88
C ASP A 178 -7.79 -14.50 -6.65
N PHE A 179 -6.95 -13.89 -5.81
CA PHE A 179 -6.49 -14.46 -4.55
C PHE A 179 -7.65 -14.77 -3.60
N LYS A 180 -8.54 -13.78 -3.38
CA LYS A 180 -9.72 -13.96 -2.53
C LYS A 180 -10.61 -15.09 -3.03
N ASN A 181 -10.92 -15.12 -4.32
CA ASN A 181 -11.78 -16.14 -4.92
C ASN A 181 -11.16 -17.54 -4.76
N LYS A 182 -9.85 -17.65 -4.91
CA LYS A 182 -9.14 -18.91 -4.72
C LYS A 182 -9.27 -19.43 -3.28
N ILE A 183 -9.02 -18.58 -2.27
CA ILE A 183 -9.17 -18.96 -0.85
C ILE A 183 -10.60 -19.41 -0.56
N MET A 184 -11.59 -18.61 -0.98
CA MET A 184 -13.00 -18.90 -0.72
C MET A 184 -13.47 -20.21 -1.38
N ASN A 185 -12.91 -20.57 -2.54
CA ASN A 185 -13.25 -21.81 -3.22
C ASN A 185 -12.62 -23.02 -2.54
N THR A 186 -11.35 -22.93 -2.12
CA THR A 186 -10.68 -24.02 -1.40
C THR A 186 -11.40 -24.37 -0.09
N TRP A 187 -11.81 -23.37 0.70
CA TRP A 187 -12.54 -23.63 1.94
C TRP A 187 -13.89 -24.31 1.73
N LYS A 188 -14.61 -23.98 0.66
CA LYS A 188 -15.87 -24.66 0.31
C LYS A 188 -15.69 -26.11 -0.11
N GLU A 189 -14.51 -26.48 -0.60
CA GLU A 189 -14.19 -27.86 -0.96
C GLU A 189 -13.82 -28.68 0.27
N GLU A 190 -13.17 -28.09 1.27
CA GLU A 190 -12.82 -28.74 2.54
C GLU A 190 -14.01 -28.97 3.48
N GLU A 191 -15.10 -28.19 3.32
CA GLU A 191 -16.35 -28.36 4.09
C GLU A 191 -17.29 -29.44 3.51
N LYS A 192 -16.93 -30.08 2.38
CA LYS A 192 -17.71 -31.15 1.73
C LYS A 192 -17.16 -32.53 2.03
#